data_AF-A0A4Z1SR51-F1
#
_entry.id   AF-A0A4Z1SR51-F1
#
_cell.length_a   1.000
_cell.length_b   1.000
_cell.length_c   1.000
_cell.angle_alpha   90.00
_cell.angle_beta   90.00
_cell.angle_gamma   90.00
#
_symmetry.space_group_name_H-M   'P 1'
#
loop_
_entity.id
_entity.type
_entity.pdbx_description
1 polymer ?
#
loop_
_entity_poly.entity_id
_entity_poly.type
_entity_poly.pdbx_seq_one_letter_code
_entity_poly.pdbx_strand_id
1 'polypeptide(L)'
;MDERLRLALGVILPQEEHFLDYLAVTARSPDGVDDDETEAAIQTQAASAVAQAKRAFKKLDLPFYPPPDYTAEMYRSETTMQRLASRDRATAEALKVKEQRRALKMQVRLKKQLKHDRSSTRIKSERIQREFLKKWREERTQLRKQGVGEEELPTLEQAEAKFVRMRRAIRRSKNIKYSGRKDYGKPRRLLKKNDTKGLNDDPYINPQFGNSRRFSSGSRPFSGTKKK
;
A
#
# COMPACT_ATOMS: atom_id res chain seq x y z
N MET A 1 43.36 -34.79 4.43
CA MET A 1 43.08 -35.47 3.15
C MET A 1 44.18 -36.49 2.94
N ASP A 2 43.86 -37.77 3.13
CA ASP A 2 44.85 -38.86 3.07
C ASP A 2 45.43 -39.00 1.66
N GLU A 3 46.72 -39.31 1.53
CA GLU A 3 47.40 -39.47 0.24
C GLU A 3 46.75 -40.54 -0.64
N ARG A 4 46.20 -41.59 -0.02
CA ARG A 4 45.43 -42.63 -0.69
C ARG A 4 44.18 -42.09 -1.36
N LEU A 5 43.49 -41.14 -0.73
CA LEU A 5 42.30 -40.51 -1.31
C LEU A 5 42.67 -39.60 -2.48
N ARG A 6 43.80 -38.88 -2.39
CA ARG A 6 44.30 -38.07 -3.51
C ARG A 6 44.67 -38.92 -4.72
N LEU A 7 45.37 -40.04 -4.49
CA LEU A 7 45.71 -40.99 -5.56
C LEU A 7 44.45 -41.62 -6.18
N ALA A 8 43.49 -42.05 -5.36
CA ALA A 8 42.22 -42.58 -5.86
C ALA A 8 41.42 -41.54 -6.67
N LEU A 9 41.35 -40.29 -6.20
CA LEU A 9 40.67 -39.20 -6.92
C LEU A 9 41.38 -38.86 -8.23
N GLY A 10 42.72 -38.86 -8.26
CA GLY A 10 43.50 -38.61 -9.48
C GLY A 10 43.37 -39.69 -10.55
N VAL A 11 42.95 -40.91 -10.18
CA VAL A 11 42.64 -42.00 -11.12
C VAL A 11 41.22 -41.87 -11.68
N ILE A 12 40.27 -41.37 -10.88
CA ILE A 12 38.87 -41.20 -11.28
C ILE A 12 38.65 -39.92 -12.09
N LEU A 13 39.41 -38.86 -11.80
CA LEU A 13 39.34 -37.56 -12.46
C LEU A 13 40.73 -37.18 -12.99
N PRO A 14 41.10 -37.60 -14.22
CA PRO A 14 42.30 -37.10 -14.87
C PRO A 14 42.43 -35.57 -14.82
N GLN A 15 43.67 -35.07 -14.73
CA GLN A 15 43.94 -33.65 -14.47
C GLN A 15 43.78 -32.74 -15.70
N GLU A 16 43.71 -33.32 -16.90
CA GLU A 16 43.60 -32.62 -18.18
C GLU A 16 42.31 -33.04 -18.90
N GLU A 17 41.16 -32.69 -18.32
CA GLU A 17 39.87 -33.10 -18.89
C GLU A 17 39.26 -32.04 -19.81
N HIS A 18 38.82 -32.49 -20.99
CA HIS A 18 38.00 -31.67 -21.86
C HIS A 18 36.59 -31.58 -21.27
N PHE A 19 36.06 -30.36 -21.16
CA PHE A 19 34.73 -30.09 -20.62
C PHE A 19 33.60 -30.95 -21.24
N LEU A 20 33.75 -31.40 -22.48
CA LEU A 20 32.78 -32.20 -23.21
C LEU A 20 32.62 -33.63 -22.69
N ASP A 21 33.63 -34.18 -22.02
CA ASP A 21 33.59 -35.58 -21.57
C ASP A 21 32.64 -35.76 -20.38
N TYR A 22 32.52 -34.73 -19.55
CA TYR A 22 31.71 -34.76 -18.32
C TYR A 22 30.49 -33.85 -18.38
N LEU A 23 30.54 -32.78 -19.18
CA LEU A 23 29.51 -31.73 -19.25
C LEU A 23 29.07 -31.23 -17.85
N ALA A 24 29.99 -31.32 -16.88
CA ALA A 24 29.74 -31.04 -15.48
C ALA A 24 30.37 -29.70 -15.10
N VAL A 25 29.66 -28.94 -14.28
CA VAL A 25 30.14 -27.66 -13.73
C VAL A 25 29.94 -27.69 -12.23
N THR A 26 31.01 -27.43 -11.49
CA THR A 26 30.97 -27.29 -10.04
C THR A 26 30.58 -25.86 -9.68
N ALA A 27 29.32 -25.67 -9.26
CA ALA A 27 28.84 -24.41 -8.71
C ALA A 27 28.94 -24.43 -7.18
N ARG A 28 29.27 -23.29 -6.58
CA ARG A 28 29.35 -23.14 -5.12
C ARG A 28 28.00 -23.48 -4.47
N SER A 29 28.02 -24.34 -3.44
CA SER A 29 26.82 -24.68 -2.67
C SER A 29 26.29 -23.45 -1.91
N PRO A 30 24.96 -23.30 -1.78
CA PRO A 30 24.39 -22.35 -0.82
C PRO A 30 24.64 -22.82 0.62
N ASP A 31 25.04 -21.90 1.49
CA ASP A 31 25.34 -22.16 2.90
C ASP A 31 24.06 -21.99 3.74
N GLY A 32 23.61 -23.05 4.45
CA GLY A 32 22.63 -23.03 5.56
C GLY A 32 21.35 -22.23 5.34
N VAL A 33 20.34 -22.83 4.70
CA VAL A 33 19.16 -22.12 4.19
C VAL A 33 17.85 -22.82 4.62
N ASP A 34 16.83 -22.06 5.06
CA ASP A 34 15.46 -22.52 5.38
C ASP A 34 14.72 -22.99 4.11
N ASP A 35 13.78 -23.94 4.22
CA ASP A 35 13.20 -24.69 3.08
C ASP A 35 12.74 -23.83 1.88
N ASP A 36 12.05 -22.70 2.06
CA ASP A 36 11.62 -21.83 0.94
C ASP A 36 12.81 -21.09 0.28
N GLU A 37 13.81 -20.75 1.07
CA GLU A 37 15.04 -20.15 0.59
C GLU A 37 15.92 -21.20 -0.11
N THR A 38 15.74 -22.51 0.19
CA THR A 38 16.48 -23.60 -0.48
C THR A 38 16.13 -23.72 -1.95
N GLU A 39 14.85 -23.63 -2.34
CA GLU A 39 14.46 -23.74 -3.75
C GLU A 39 15.04 -22.58 -4.58
N ALA A 40 14.94 -21.36 -4.04
CA ALA A 40 15.53 -20.18 -4.68
C ALA A 40 17.07 -20.32 -4.79
N ALA A 41 17.72 -20.80 -3.72
CA ALA A 41 19.16 -21.03 -3.72
C ALA A 41 19.57 -22.08 -4.76
N ILE A 42 18.86 -23.21 -4.84
CA ILE A 42 19.07 -24.25 -5.87
C ILE A 42 18.87 -23.66 -7.27
N GLN A 43 17.84 -22.84 -7.47
CA GLN A 43 17.60 -22.20 -8.76
C GLN A 43 18.74 -21.25 -9.16
N THR A 44 19.25 -20.44 -8.22
CA THR A 44 20.38 -19.55 -8.47
C THR A 44 21.67 -20.33 -8.75
N GLN A 45 21.91 -21.41 -8.03
CA GLN A 45 23.05 -22.31 -8.25
C GLN A 45 22.98 -22.93 -9.65
N ALA A 46 21.83 -23.49 -10.03
CA ALA A 46 21.60 -24.06 -11.35
C ALA A 46 21.77 -23.02 -12.46
N ALA A 47 21.23 -21.80 -12.29
CA ALA A 47 21.41 -20.71 -13.24
C ALA A 47 22.88 -20.30 -13.41
N SER A 48 23.65 -20.30 -12.33
CA SER A 48 25.09 -20.01 -12.37
C SER A 48 25.88 -21.10 -13.10
N ALA A 49 25.54 -22.38 -12.89
CA ALA A 49 26.14 -23.52 -13.57
C ALA A 49 25.85 -23.48 -15.08
N VAL A 50 24.60 -23.20 -15.47
CA VAL A 50 24.20 -23.03 -16.88
C VAL A 50 24.97 -21.89 -17.54
N ALA A 51 25.19 -20.76 -16.84
CA ALA A 51 25.96 -19.65 -17.38
C ALA A 51 27.44 -20.01 -17.62
N GLN A 52 28.04 -20.82 -16.74
CA GLN A 52 29.40 -21.32 -16.90
C GLN A 52 29.49 -22.33 -18.06
N ALA A 53 28.54 -23.27 -18.16
CA ALA A 53 28.47 -24.21 -19.27
C ALA A 53 28.34 -23.48 -20.61
N LYS A 54 27.45 -22.49 -20.72
CA LYS A 54 27.33 -21.66 -21.94
C LYS A 54 28.64 -21.00 -22.36
N ARG A 55 29.45 -20.52 -21.39
CA ARG A 55 30.77 -19.95 -21.67
C ARG A 55 31.74 -21.02 -22.18
N ALA A 56 31.69 -22.22 -21.64
CA ALA A 56 32.52 -23.34 -22.10
C ALA A 56 32.15 -23.77 -23.53
N PHE A 57 30.85 -23.93 -23.84
CA PHE A 57 30.36 -24.21 -25.20
C PHE A 57 30.78 -23.12 -26.19
N LYS A 58 30.69 -21.85 -25.80
CA LYS A 58 31.14 -20.72 -26.64
C LYS A 58 32.65 -20.71 -26.89
N LYS A 59 33.47 -21.15 -25.93
CA LYS A 59 34.93 -21.26 -26.13
C LYS A 59 35.32 -22.36 -27.13
N LEU A 60 34.47 -23.37 -27.25
CA LEU A 60 34.65 -24.52 -28.14
C LEU A 60 33.93 -24.34 -29.48
N ASP A 61 33.33 -23.16 -29.72
CA ASP A 61 32.51 -22.83 -30.90
C ASP A 61 31.37 -23.85 -31.17
N LEU A 62 30.80 -24.41 -30.11
CA LEU A 62 29.69 -25.35 -30.18
C LEU A 62 28.34 -24.66 -29.90
N PRO A 63 27.27 -25.00 -30.65
CA PRO A 63 25.93 -24.47 -30.40
C PRO A 63 25.37 -25.01 -29.07
N PHE A 64 24.92 -24.10 -28.20
CA PHE A 64 24.29 -24.46 -26.93
C PHE A 64 22.78 -24.68 -27.05
N TYR A 65 22.14 -23.96 -27.97
CA TYR A 65 20.70 -24.04 -28.18
C TYR A 65 20.37 -24.87 -29.41
N PRO A 66 19.27 -25.64 -29.37
CA PRO A 66 18.78 -26.30 -30.57
C PRO A 66 18.39 -25.24 -31.62
N PRO A 67 18.63 -25.50 -32.92
CA PRO A 67 18.11 -24.68 -34.01
C PRO A 67 16.57 -24.55 -33.94
N PRO A 68 15.98 -23.45 -34.45
CA PRO A 68 14.55 -23.20 -34.32
C PRO A 68 13.66 -24.25 -34.99
N ASP A 69 14.15 -24.85 -36.09
CA ASP A 69 13.41 -25.87 -36.87
C ASP A 69 13.78 -27.31 -36.47
N TYR A 70 14.54 -27.48 -35.38
CA TYR A 70 14.94 -28.81 -34.91
C TYR A 70 13.78 -29.48 -34.16
N THR A 71 13.12 -30.42 -34.83
CA THR A 71 12.07 -31.26 -34.23
C THR A 71 12.65 -32.59 -33.79
N ALA A 72 12.62 -32.86 -32.49
CA ALA A 72 12.95 -34.14 -31.89
C ALA A 72 11.90 -34.51 -30.84
N GLU A 73 11.85 -35.78 -30.46
CA GLU A 73 10.97 -36.22 -29.37
C GLU A 73 11.40 -35.55 -28.05
N MET A 74 10.50 -34.78 -27.45
CA MET A 74 10.75 -34.08 -26.19
C MET A 74 10.41 -34.99 -25.01
N TYR A 75 11.10 -34.81 -23.87
CA TYR A 75 10.84 -35.59 -22.63
C TYR A 75 9.36 -35.61 -22.20
N ARG A 76 8.62 -34.52 -22.48
CA ARG A 76 7.17 -34.43 -22.24
C ARG A 76 6.43 -34.32 -23.56
N SER A 77 5.35 -35.10 -23.69
CA SER A 77 4.49 -35.06 -24.87
C SER A 77 3.74 -33.72 -24.99
N GLU A 78 3.47 -33.30 -26.22
CA GLU A 78 2.77 -32.04 -26.50
C GLU A 78 1.41 -31.94 -25.80
N THR A 79 0.69 -33.04 -25.70
CA THR A 79 -0.61 -33.11 -25.02
C THR A 79 -0.51 -32.74 -23.54
N THR A 80 0.57 -33.16 -22.86
CA THR A 80 0.80 -32.79 -21.46
C THR A 80 1.15 -31.31 -21.31
N MET A 81 1.97 -30.77 -22.22
CA MET A 81 2.32 -29.35 -22.23
C MET A 81 1.11 -28.45 -22.52
N GLN A 82 0.23 -28.86 -23.43
CA GLN A 82 -1.02 -28.17 -23.71
C GLN A 82 -1.93 -28.13 -22.48
N ARG A 83 -2.03 -29.23 -21.72
CA ARG A 83 -2.79 -29.29 -20.45
C ARG A 83 -2.21 -28.33 -19.42
N LEU A 84 -0.90 -28.33 -19.21
CA LEU A 84 -0.24 -27.39 -18.28
C LEU A 84 -0.51 -25.93 -18.68
N ALA A 85 -0.30 -25.59 -19.95
CA ALA A 85 -0.57 -24.24 -20.46
C ALA A 85 -2.04 -23.84 -20.31
N SER A 86 -2.98 -24.76 -20.48
CA SER A 86 -4.41 -24.51 -20.26
C SER A 86 -4.72 -24.21 -18.79
N ARG A 87 -4.08 -24.92 -17.87
CA ARG A 87 -4.21 -24.71 -16.42
C ARG A 87 -3.67 -23.34 -16.01
N ASP A 88 -2.51 -22.95 -16.53
CA ASP A 88 -1.89 -21.66 -16.21
C ASP A 88 -2.72 -20.48 -16.75
N ARG A 89 -3.33 -20.64 -17.92
CA ARG A 89 -4.29 -19.65 -18.44
C ARG A 89 -5.52 -19.55 -17.54
N ALA A 90 -6.09 -20.69 -17.14
CA ALA A 90 -7.27 -20.71 -16.28
C ALA A 90 -6.99 -20.07 -14.90
N THR A 91 -5.82 -20.31 -14.30
CA THR A 91 -5.44 -19.68 -13.03
C THR A 91 -5.27 -18.16 -13.18
N ALA A 92 -4.63 -17.71 -14.25
CA ALA A 92 -4.47 -16.29 -14.55
C ALA A 92 -5.81 -15.59 -14.80
N GLU A 93 -6.74 -16.23 -15.51
CA GLU A 93 -8.09 -15.72 -15.73
C GLU A 93 -8.90 -15.64 -14.43
N ALA A 94 -8.84 -16.68 -13.58
CA ALA A 94 -9.50 -16.68 -12.28
C ALA A 94 -9.02 -15.52 -11.38
N LEU A 95 -7.71 -15.24 -11.40
CA LEU A 95 -7.12 -14.11 -10.68
C LEU A 95 -7.68 -12.77 -11.19
N LYS A 96 -7.69 -12.56 -12.52
CA LYS A 96 -8.24 -11.35 -13.15
C LYS A 96 -9.72 -11.15 -12.79
N VAL A 97 -10.52 -12.21 -12.85
CA VAL A 97 -11.95 -12.15 -12.49
C VAL A 97 -12.13 -11.77 -11.01
N LYS A 98 -11.30 -12.31 -10.11
CA LYS A 98 -11.34 -11.96 -8.68
C LYS A 98 -10.99 -10.49 -8.45
N GLU A 99 -9.99 -9.96 -9.14
CA GLU A 99 -9.60 -8.55 -9.05
C GLU A 99 -10.69 -7.63 -9.59
N GLN A 100 -11.28 -7.95 -10.75
CA GLN A 100 -12.41 -7.22 -11.32
C GLN A 100 -13.60 -7.20 -10.36
N ARG A 101 -13.95 -8.35 -9.76
CA ARG A 101 -15.01 -8.43 -8.73
C ARG A 101 -14.71 -7.54 -7.52
N ARG A 102 -13.45 -7.47 -7.06
CA ARG A 102 -13.04 -6.60 -5.97
C ARG A 102 -13.17 -5.12 -6.36
N ALA A 103 -12.72 -4.76 -7.55
CA ALA A 103 -12.83 -3.40 -8.08
C ALA A 103 -14.29 -2.94 -8.19
N LEU A 104 -15.18 -3.79 -8.73
CA LEU A 104 -16.61 -3.50 -8.83
C LEU A 104 -17.25 -3.29 -7.46
N LYS A 105 -16.94 -4.14 -6.48
CA LYS A 105 -17.42 -3.97 -5.10
C LYS A 105 -16.97 -2.63 -4.49
N MET A 106 -15.72 -2.24 -4.72
CA MET A 106 -15.19 -0.95 -4.25
C MET A 106 -15.88 0.22 -4.93
N GLN A 107 -16.08 0.17 -6.25
CA GLN A 107 -16.80 1.21 -6.99
C GLN A 107 -18.24 1.38 -6.49
N VAL A 108 -18.95 0.27 -6.23
CA VAL A 108 -20.32 0.33 -5.69
C VAL A 108 -20.34 0.99 -4.30
N ARG A 109 -19.39 0.64 -3.43
CA ARG A 109 -19.26 1.26 -2.10
C ARG A 109 -18.98 2.76 -2.20
N LEU A 110 -18.04 3.17 -3.05
CA LEU A 110 -17.70 4.57 -3.29
C LEU A 110 -18.88 5.35 -3.86
N LYS A 111 -19.60 4.80 -4.85
CA LYS A 111 -20.80 5.43 -5.40
C LYS A 111 -21.87 5.68 -4.33
N LYS A 112 -22.09 4.72 -3.43
CA LYS A 112 -23.03 4.86 -2.29
C LYS A 112 -22.58 5.96 -1.32
N GLN A 113 -21.29 5.98 -0.95
CA GLN A 113 -20.71 7.01 -0.08
C GLN A 113 -20.85 8.40 -0.70
N LEU A 114 -20.47 8.56 -1.98
CA LEU A 114 -20.60 9.83 -2.70
C LEU A 114 -22.06 10.31 -2.77
N LYS A 115 -23.01 9.42 -3.02
CA LYS A 115 -24.44 9.77 -3.02
C LYS A 115 -24.91 10.22 -1.64
N HIS A 116 -24.49 9.52 -0.59
CA HIS A 116 -24.81 9.88 0.79
C HIS A 116 -24.21 11.24 1.17
N ASP A 117 -22.93 11.47 0.86
CA ASP A 117 -22.24 12.72 1.14
C ASP A 117 -22.89 13.89 0.42
N ARG A 118 -23.21 13.76 -0.88
CA ARG A 118 -23.92 14.78 -1.65
C ARG A 118 -25.28 15.13 -1.04
N SER A 119 -26.06 14.12 -0.65
CA SER A 119 -27.36 14.33 0.01
C SER A 119 -27.18 15.01 1.37
N SER A 120 -26.24 14.54 2.18
CA SER A 120 -25.91 15.11 3.49
C SER A 120 -25.46 16.57 3.37
N THR A 121 -24.61 16.90 2.40
CA THR A 121 -24.17 18.28 2.15
C THR A 121 -25.33 19.17 1.72
N ARG A 122 -26.24 18.67 0.87
CA ARG A 122 -27.42 19.42 0.41
C ARG A 122 -28.41 19.68 1.56
N ILE A 123 -28.73 18.67 2.36
CA ILE A 123 -29.61 18.83 3.52
C ILE A 123 -28.99 19.83 4.51
N LYS A 124 -27.68 19.74 4.75
CA LYS A 124 -26.95 20.70 5.59
C LYS A 124 -27.02 22.11 5.01
N SER A 125 -26.81 22.32 3.71
CA SER A 125 -26.87 23.66 3.10
C SER A 125 -28.27 24.25 3.16
N GLU A 126 -29.32 23.48 2.84
CA GLU A 126 -30.71 23.94 2.91
C GLU A 126 -31.12 24.28 4.34
N ARG A 127 -30.69 23.47 5.32
CA ARG A 127 -30.92 23.76 6.74
C ARG A 127 -30.25 25.07 7.16
N ILE A 128 -29.01 25.30 6.72
CA ILE A 128 -28.25 26.52 7.01
C ILE A 128 -28.96 27.74 6.42
N GLN A 129 -29.41 27.65 5.17
CA GLN A 129 -30.16 28.71 4.51
C GLN A 129 -31.49 29.01 5.22
N ARG A 130 -32.24 27.97 5.62
CA ARG A 130 -33.47 28.13 6.41
C ARG A 130 -33.20 28.77 7.77
N GLU A 131 -32.17 28.34 8.50
CA GLU A 131 -31.75 28.94 9.77
C GLU A 131 -31.34 30.42 9.60
N PHE A 132 -30.63 30.74 8.52
CA PHE A 132 -30.25 32.11 8.17
C PHE A 132 -31.48 32.99 7.90
N LEU A 133 -32.37 32.55 7.01
CA LEU A 133 -33.58 33.30 6.66
C LEU A 133 -34.50 33.53 7.86
N LYS A 134 -34.63 32.52 8.73
CA LYS A 134 -35.42 32.64 9.96
C LYS A 134 -34.85 33.73 10.88
N LYS A 135 -33.54 33.72 11.13
CA LYS A 135 -32.88 34.74 11.95
C LYS A 135 -32.97 36.13 11.34
N TRP A 136 -32.82 36.25 10.02
CA TRP A 136 -32.96 37.54 9.34
C TRP A 136 -34.37 38.11 9.45
N ARG A 137 -35.41 37.28 9.31
CA ARG A 137 -36.82 37.68 9.53
C ARG A 137 -37.07 38.08 11.00
N GLU A 138 -36.54 37.31 11.95
CA GLU A 138 -36.63 37.62 13.38
C GLU A 138 -35.94 38.95 13.73
N GLU A 139 -34.74 39.21 13.20
CA GLU A 139 -34.00 40.47 13.44
C GLU A 139 -34.76 41.67 12.84
N ARG A 140 -35.27 41.56 11.60
CA ARG A 140 -36.08 42.64 11.00
C ARG A 140 -37.40 42.89 11.73
N THR A 141 -38.09 41.84 12.19
CA THR A 141 -39.34 42.01 12.95
C THR A 141 -39.11 42.60 14.34
N GLN A 142 -37.99 42.27 15.01
CA GLN A 142 -37.61 42.89 16.28
C GLN A 142 -37.27 44.37 16.12
N LEU A 143 -36.46 44.73 15.12
CA LEU A 143 -36.09 46.12 14.84
C LEU A 143 -37.30 46.97 14.46
N ARG A 144 -38.24 46.43 13.66
CA ARG A 144 -39.52 47.08 13.36
C ARG A 144 -40.36 47.34 14.62
N LYS A 145 -40.40 46.39 15.56
CA LYS A 145 -41.10 46.58 16.86
C LYS A 145 -40.45 47.64 17.74
N GLN A 146 -39.16 47.91 17.54
CA GLN A 146 -38.40 48.94 18.26
C GLN A 146 -38.49 50.32 17.60
N GLY A 147 -39.26 50.47 16.51
CA GLY A 147 -39.48 51.76 15.84
C GLY A 147 -38.38 52.14 14.83
N VAL A 148 -37.49 51.21 14.46
CA VAL A 148 -36.44 51.46 13.46
C VAL A 148 -37.04 51.57 12.06
N GLY A 149 -36.71 52.63 11.34
CA GLY A 149 -37.18 52.90 9.97
C GLY A 149 -36.69 51.86 8.96
N GLU A 150 -37.38 51.74 7.82
CA GLU A 150 -37.07 50.71 6.81
C GLU A 150 -35.65 50.81 6.23
N GLU A 151 -35.06 52.00 6.20
CA GLU A 151 -33.73 52.29 5.67
C GLU A 151 -32.59 51.75 6.56
N GLU A 152 -32.82 51.60 7.87
CA GLU A 152 -31.83 51.07 8.83
C GLU A 152 -31.95 49.55 9.03
N LEU A 153 -32.90 48.89 8.37
CA LEU A 153 -33.05 47.44 8.50
C LEU A 153 -31.89 46.70 7.83
N PRO A 154 -31.35 45.63 8.47
CA PRO A 154 -30.22 44.91 7.94
C PRO A 154 -30.53 44.30 6.57
N THR A 155 -29.72 44.66 5.59
CA THR A 155 -29.74 44.06 4.25
C THR A 155 -29.33 42.58 4.31
N LEU A 156 -29.77 41.81 3.31
CA LEU A 156 -29.54 40.36 3.28
C LEU A 156 -28.04 40.01 3.35
N GLU A 157 -27.19 40.75 2.64
CA GLU A 157 -25.73 40.56 2.64
C GLU A 157 -25.09 40.84 4.01
N GLN A 158 -25.50 41.91 4.70
CA GLN A 158 -25.00 42.23 6.03
C GLN A 158 -25.40 41.16 7.06
N ALA A 159 -26.63 40.66 6.97
CA ALA A 159 -27.11 39.57 7.79
C ALA A 159 -26.36 38.27 7.51
N GLU A 160 -26.03 37.98 6.23
CA GLU A 160 -25.28 36.79 5.84
C GLU A 160 -23.85 36.82 6.41
N ALA A 161 -23.16 37.96 6.28
CA ALA A 161 -21.82 38.14 6.84
C ALA A 161 -21.80 37.95 8.38
N LYS A 162 -22.78 38.53 9.10
CA LYS A 162 -22.96 38.30 10.54
C LYS A 162 -23.22 36.83 10.87
N PHE A 163 -24.12 36.17 10.13
CA PHE A 163 -24.47 34.77 10.35
C PHE A 163 -23.29 33.82 10.11
N VAL A 164 -22.51 34.04 9.05
CA VAL A 164 -21.27 33.29 8.76
C VAL A 164 -20.23 33.49 9.86
N ARG A 165 -20.02 34.73 10.32
CA ARG A 165 -19.09 35.06 11.42
C ARG A 165 -19.50 34.36 12.72
N MET A 166 -20.77 34.45 13.10
CA MET A 166 -21.34 33.76 14.26
C MET A 166 -21.16 32.24 14.15
N ARG A 167 -21.47 31.63 13.00
CA ARG A 167 -21.35 30.18 12.82
C ARG A 167 -19.89 29.71 12.80
N ARG A 168 -18.95 30.53 12.32
CA ARG A 168 -17.50 30.29 12.44
C ARG A 168 -17.05 30.37 13.90
N ALA A 169 -17.54 31.33 14.68
CA ALA A 169 -17.23 31.44 16.10
C ALA A 169 -17.74 30.23 16.90
N ILE A 170 -18.97 29.77 16.65
CA ILE A 170 -19.55 28.56 17.25
C ILE A 170 -18.73 27.30 16.89
N ARG A 171 -18.27 27.19 15.64
CA ARG A 171 -17.41 26.07 15.22
C ARG A 171 -16.06 26.11 15.94
N ARG A 172 -15.43 27.28 16.05
CA ARG A 172 -14.17 27.46 16.78
C ARG A 172 -14.32 27.12 18.26
N SER A 173 -15.38 27.60 18.92
CA SER A 173 -15.63 27.32 20.34
C SER A 173 -15.91 25.84 20.62
N LYS A 174 -16.60 25.14 19.70
CA LYS A 174 -16.81 23.69 19.77
C LYS A 174 -15.52 22.91 19.54
N ASN A 175 -14.71 23.26 18.53
CA ASN A 175 -13.41 22.61 18.32
C ASN A 175 -12.49 22.76 19.54
N ILE A 176 -12.48 23.92 20.20
CA ILE A 176 -11.72 24.12 21.44
C ILE A 176 -12.21 23.19 22.56
N LYS A 177 -13.53 22.96 22.68
CA LYS A 177 -14.13 22.05 23.69
C LYS A 177 -13.76 20.58 23.49
N TYR A 178 -13.59 20.12 22.25
CA TYR A 178 -13.27 18.71 21.94
C TYR A 178 -11.77 18.45 21.66
N SER A 179 -10.96 19.50 21.51
CA SER A 179 -9.51 19.39 21.26
C SER A 179 -8.64 19.08 22.49
N GLY A 180 -9.24 18.74 23.65
CA GLY A 180 -8.51 18.51 24.91
C GLY A 180 -7.80 19.73 25.50
N ARG A 181 -7.83 20.89 24.82
CA ARG A 181 -7.19 22.14 25.29
C ARG A 181 -7.98 22.89 26.35
N LYS A 182 -9.17 22.44 26.74
CA LYS A 182 -9.93 23.02 27.86
C LYS A 182 -9.58 22.42 29.22
N ASP A 183 -8.68 21.44 29.26
CA ASP A 183 -8.36 20.66 30.47
C ASP A 183 -7.02 21.03 31.12
N TYR A 184 -6.45 22.20 30.84
CA TYR A 184 -5.25 22.73 31.53
C TYR A 184 -5.53 23.18 32.98
N GLY A 185 -6.35 22.45 33.73
CA GLY A 185 -6.71 22.79 35.11
C GLY A 185 -7.60 21.83 35.89
N LYS A 186 -7.90 20.62 35.40
CA LYS A 186 -8.68 19.62 36.18
C LYS A 186 -7.86 18.33 36.42
N PRO A 187 -7.84 17.78 37.66
CA PRO A 187 -7.05 16.60 37.98
C PRO A 187 -7.60 15.35 37.27
N ARG A 188 -6.71 14.63 36.56
CA ARG A 188 -6.97 13.50 35.64
C ARG A 188 -7.60 12.24 36.25
N ARG A 189 -8.04 12.21 37.51
CA ARG A 189 -8.43 10.96 38.22
C ARG A 189 -9.81 10.39 37.87
N LEU A 190 -10.65 11.09 37.12
CA LEU A 190 -12.04 10.66 36.86
C LEU A 190 -12.40 10.41 35.39
N LEU A 191 -11.45 10.50 34.44
CA LEU A 191 -11.77 10.21 33.04
C LEU A 191 -11.69 8.71 32.76
N LYS A 192 -12.84 8.04 32.83
CA LYS A 192 -13.07 6.74 32.18
C LYS A 192 -12.82 6.93 30.69
N LYS A 193 -11.71 6.37 30.19
CA LYS A 193 -11.37 6.41 28.76
C LYS A 193 -12.34 5.49 28.05
N ASN A 194 -13.21 6.05 27.20
CA ASN A 194 -13.83 5.24 26.16
C ASN A 194 -12.73 4.97 25.14
N ASP A 195 -12.37 3.68 24.97
CA ASP A 195 -11.44 3.26 23.93
C ASP A 195 -11.99 3.69 22.58
N THR A 196 -11.40 4.72 21.99
CA THR A 196 -11.61 5.07 20.60
C THR A 196 -10.81 4.09 19.75
N LYS A 197 -11.32 2.86 19.60
CA LYS A 197 -10.94 2.02 18.46
C LYS A 197 -11.43 2.75 17.22
N GLY A 198 -10.52 3.45 16.54
CA GLY A 198 -10.82 4.14 15.29
C GLY A 198 -10.91 3.11 14.16
N LEU A 199 -11.44 3.52 13.00
CA LEU A 199 -11.47 2.71 11.78
C LEU A 199 -10.08 2.21 11.32
N ASN A 200 -9.01 2.79 11.87
CA ASN A 200 -7.62 2.40 11.63
C ASN A 200 -7.13 1.24 12.52
N ASP A 201 -7.89 0.86 13.56
CA ASP A 201 -7.55 -0.21 14.52
C ASP A 201 -8.33 -1.52 14.22
N ASP A 202 -8.96 -1.61 13.05
CA ASP A 202 -9.78 -2.75 12.63
C ASP A 202 -8.86 -3.90 12.11
N PRO A 203 -8.78 -5.05 12.80
CA PRO A 203 -7.82 -6.12 12.47
C PRO A 203 -8.07 -6.80 11.11
N TYR A 204 -9.18 -6.46 10.43
CA TYR A 204 -9.54 -6.98 9.11
C TYR A 204 -9.12 -6.07 7.94
N ILE A 205 -8.50 -4.91 8.22
CA ILE A 205 -7.91 -4.05 7.18
C ILE A 205 -6.42 -4.43 7.04
N ASN A 206 -6.14 -5.30 6.06
CA ASN A 206 -4.78 -5.75 5.75
C ASN A 206 -3.79 -4.56 5.63
N PRO A 207 -2.67 -4.54 6.38
CA PRO A 207 -1.66 -3.47 6.31
C PRO A 207 -0.81 -3.51 5.02
N GLN A 208 -1.02 -4.49 4.15
CA GLN A 208 -0.06 -4.88 3.10
C GLN A 208 0.06 -3.91 1.90
N PHE A 209 -0.67 -2.79 1.90
CA PHE A 209 -0.58 -1.79 0.81
C PHE A 209 -0.37 -0.34 1.30
N GLY A 210 0.04 -0.16 2.57
CA GLY A 210 0.47 1.13 3.09
C GLY A 210 1.91 1.44 2.70
N ASN A 211 2.15 1.78 1.43
CA ASN A 211 3.44 2.20 0.91
C ASN A 211 4.08 3.31 1.77
N SER A 212 5.26 2.99 2.32
CA SER A 212 6.48 3.78 2.21
C SER A 212 6.31 5.29 1.99
N ARG A 213 6.18 6.03 3.09
CA ARG A 213 6.72 7.40 3.21
C ARG A 213 6.89 7.78 4.68
N ARG A 214 7.83 7.09 5.35
CA ARG A 214 8.48 7.64 6.55
C ARG A 214 9.48 8.69 6.09
N PHE A 215 9.02 9.93 5.87
CA PHE A 215 9.93 11.06 5.90
C PHE A 215 10.39 11.24 7.34
N SER A 216 11.60 10.76 7.61
CA SER A 216 12.45 11.21 8.70
C SER A 216 12.59 12.73 8.59
N SER A 217 11.84 13.47 9.41
CA SER A 217 12.23 14.80 9.85
C SER A 217 12.54 14.70 11.34
N GLY A 218 13.72 14.16 11.63
CA GLY A 218 14.31 14.26 12.95
C GLY A 218 14.49 15.74 13.30
N SER A 219 13.57 16.26 14.13
CA SER A 219 13.80 17.48 14.89
C SER A 219 15.01 17.24 15.78
N ARG A 220 16.16 17.83 15.42
CA ARG A 220 17.31 17.93 16.31
C ARG A 220 16.93 18.82 17.50
N PRO A 221 17.14 18.39 18.77
CA PRO A 221 16.97 19.28 19.90
C PRO A 221 18.10 20.31 19.89
N PHE A 222 17.71 21.58 19.96
CA PHE A 222 18.58 22.73 20.20
C PHE A 222 19.18 22.63 21.61
N SER A 223 20.49 22.36 21.71
CA SER A 223 21.23 22.43 22.97
C SER A 223 21.60 23.88 23.26
N GLY A 224 20.91 24.48 24.23
CA GLY A 224 21.26 25.78 24.77
C GLY A 224 22.62 25.71 25.49
N THR A 225 23.58 26.50 25.02
CA THR A 225 24.83 26.77 25.73
C THR A 225 24.54 27.69 26.91
N LYS A 226 24.75 27.20 28.14
CA LYS A 226 24.84 28.05 29.33
C LYS A 226 26.20 28.74 29.29
N LYS A 227 26.20 30.08 29.24
CA LYS A 227 27.35 30.91 29.61
C LYS A 227 27.73 30.62 31.07
N LYS A 228 29.01 30.35 31.30
CA LYS A 228 29.77 30.77 32.48
C LYS A 228 30.85 31.71 31.97
#